data_AF-A0A2V6H1K8-F1
#
_entry.id   AF-A0A2V6H1K8-F1
#
_cell.length_a   1.000
_cell.length_b   1.000
_cell.length_c   1.000
_cell.angle_alpha   90.00
_cell.angle_beta   90.00
_cell.angle_gamma   90.00
#
_symmetry.space_group_name_H-M   'P 1'
#
loop_
_entity.id
_entity.type
_entity.pdbx_description
1 polymer ?
#
loop_
_entity_poly.entity_id
_entity_poly.type
_entity_poly.pdbx_seq_one_letter_code
_entity_poly.pdbx_strand_id
1 'polypeptide(L)'
;MQTKKNTKETGNVLLCVLGTILIVSLIGATVLRNSTTRLNASSNQVRAWKEALSAAETGGDIGFAELRKQLSDPANQWAGWTPSGTGYGYVSPETTFGNSNLRARTGVETCYFDVSGAFHLGSNPDPNANNWYRVRSKGTAPLPNLKRTGMDDALTNDGLQHFAAIGSTQMQDITARGKGNSLLRKIDFQYDHFVATYGPNGDGLNKALVTASYAPSISRRVEQIVMPVTPFFDAAIKSATTFYGLGSAAWIDSYDSRNGPYDPTVKTNPNSLYYNDSRHGNVEIGSATATIMGTIYGDVATNGGNVTKKTANVTGTIDNNVPFTLLPYQMPSTSTWAYQPLPTNVTSTKTLAPPSAGTSDAPIYYVFTSIGGALTVNPAVVNGNTVDTYVAIRVTGDISGGNAGVTVNPKVHLKIYFEGNISVKNNNLVNQNPSLANPYAGNLQFYGISPPAGTPQTVTLNPATPQTLAATFYAPSADVHENGNPDFIGTVVCKSFYSNGNISW
;
A
#
# COMPACT_ATOMS: atom_id res chain seq x y z
N MET A 1 -104.03 -9.43 -31.61
CA MET A 1 -103.03 -9.28 -30.53
C MET A 1 -101.76 -10.00 -30.97
N GLN A 2 -100.83 -9.29 -31.62
CA GLN A 2 -99.53 -9.86 -32.01
C GLN A 2 -98.58 -9.76 -30.82
N THR A 3 -98.16 -10.89 -30.28
CA THR A 3 -97.12 -10.96 -29.25
C THR A 3 -95.76 -10.67 -29.88
N LYS A 4 -95.15 -9.56 -29.45
CA LYS A 4 -93.77 -9.16 -29.76
C LYS A 4 -92.81 -10.26 -29.31
N LYS A 5 -92.19 -10.99 -30.24
CA LYS A 5 -91.08 -11.91 -29.94
C LYS A 5 -89.84 -11.06 -29.64
N ASN A 6 -89.44 -10.96 -28.37
CA ASN A 6 -88.11 -10.51 -27.99
C ASN A 6 -87.10 -11.59 -28.41
N THR A 7 -86.29 -11.31 -29.43
CA THR A 7 -85.03 -12.01 -29.66
C THR A 7 -84.09 -11.70 -28.50
N LYS A 8 -84.00 -12.61 -27.52
CA LYS A 8 -82.87 -12.62 -26.59
C LYS A 8 -81.64 -12.99 -27.41
N GLU A 9 -80.72 -12.03 -27.58
CA GLU A 9 -79.37 -12.31 -28.07
C GLU A 9 -78.67 -13.21 -27.05
N THR A 10 -78.62 -14.51 -27.32
CA THR A 10 -77.68 -15.41 -26.65
C THR A 10 -76.29 -15.12 -27.19
N GLY A 11 -75.58 -14.19 -26.55
CA GLY A 11 -74.14 -14.05 -26.71
C GLY A 11 -73.49 -15.40 -26.43
N ASN A 12 -72.66 -15.89 -27.37
CA ASN A 12 -72.01 -17.19 -27.24
C ASN A 12 -70.99 -17.12 -26.09
N VAL A 13 -71.33 -17.69 -24.94
CA VAL A 13 -70.49 -17.74 -23.73
C VAL A 13 -69.08 -18.26 -24.04
N LEU A 14 -68.94 -19.17 -25.01
CA LEU A 14 -67.65 -19.70 -25.44
C LEU A 14 -66.76 -18.60 -26.06
N LEU A 15 -67.32 -17.68 -26.85
CA LEU A 15 -66.57 -16.55 -27.42
C LEU A 15 -66.11 -15.58 -26.33
N CYS A 16 -66.95 -15.31 -25.32
CA CYS A 16 -66.57 -14.48 -24.17
C CYS A 16 -65.45 -15.14 -23.35
N VAL A 17 -65.49 -16.46 -23.13
CA VAL A 17 -64.45 -17.21 -22.42
C VAL A 17 -63.13 -17.20 -23.21
N LEU A 18 -63.18 -17.48 -24.51
CA LEU A 18 -61.98 -17.45 -25.38
C LEU A 18 -61.36 -16.04 -25.45
N GLY A 19 -62.19 -14.99 -25.56
CA GLY A 19 -61.74 -13.61 -25.50
C GLY A 19 -61.09 -13.25 -24.16
N THR A 20 -61.64 -13.74 -23.06
CA THR A 20 -61.08 -13.54 -21.71
C THR A 20 -59.75 -14.26 -21.54
N ILE A 21 -59.63 -15.51 -21.98
CA ILE A 21 -58.38 -16.28 -21.95
C ILE A 21 -57.29 -15.57 -22.76
N LEU A 22 -57.64 -15.06 -23.95
CA LEU A 22 -56.70 -14.31 -24.78
C LEU A 22 -56.19 -13.06 -24.07
N ILE A 23 -57.09 -12.24 -23.51
CA ILE A 23 -56.73 -11.01 -22.80
C ILE A 23 -55.87 -11.30 -21.58
N VAL A 24 -56.26 -12.27 -20.74
CA VAL A 24 -55.50 -12.64 -19.54
C VAL A 24 -54.14 -13.23 -19.91
N SER A 25 -54.04 -14.01 -20.99
CA SER A 25 -52.76 -14.54 -21.49
C SER A 25 -51.84 -13.44 -22.00
N LEU A 26 -52.38 -12.43 -22.70
CA LEU A 26 -51.61 -11.28 -23.17
C LEU A 26 -51.10 -10.43 -22.00
N ILE A 27 -51.92 -10.22 -20.97
CA ILE A 27 -51.52 -9.53 -19.75
C ILE A 27 -50.44 -10.34 -19.01
N GLY A 28 -50.65 -11.64 -18.82
CA GLY A 28 -49.70 -12.54 -18.16
C GLY A 28 -48.36 -12.61 -18.88
N ALA A 29 -48.37 -12.75 -20.21
CA ALA A 29 -47.16 -12.72 -21.04
C ALA A 29 -46.42 -11.38 -20.92
N THR A 30 -47.15 -10.26 -20.90
CA THR A 30 -46.55 -8.92 -20.76
C THR A 30 -45.89 -8.74 -19.38
N VAL A 31 -46.57 -9.12 -18.31
CA VAL A 31 -46.04 -9.06 -16.94
C VAL A 31 -44.82 -9.95 -16.78
N LEU A 32 -44.89 -11.19 -17.29
CA LEU A 32 -43.77 -12.14 -17.22
C LEU A 32 -42.55 -11.62 -17.98
N ARG A 33 -42.76 -11.08 -19.20
CA ARG A 33 -41.69 -10.47 -20.00
C ARG A 33 -41.02 -9.33 -19.25
N ASN A 34 -41.81 -8.37 -18.76
CA ASN A 34 -41.27 -7.20 -18.06
C ASN A 34 -40.56 -7.57 -16.76
N SER A 35 -41.14 -8.52 -15.99
CA SER A 35 -40.55 -8.98 -14.73
C SER A 35 -39.25 -9.76 -14.95
N THR A 36 -39.19 -10.61 -15.98
CA THR A 36 -37.99 -11.39 -16.34
C THR A 36 -36.87 -10.47 -16.84
N THR A 37 -37.18 -9.51 -17.71
CA THR A 37 -36.20 -8.51 -18.18
C THR A 37 -35.64 -7.71 -16.99
N ARG A 38 -36.51 -7.28 -16.07
CA ARG A 38 -36.09 -6.54 -14.88
C ARG A 38 -35.24 -7.40 -13.93
N LEU A 39 -35.63 -8.64 -13.65
CA LEU A 39 -34.85 -9.55 -12.81
C LEU A 39 -33.43 -9.77 -13.37
N ASN A 40 -33.33 -10.00 -14.67
CA ASN A 40 -32.04 -10.26 -15.32
C ASN A 40 -31.14 -9.02 -15.35
N ALA A 41 -31.67 -7.85 -15.75
CA ALA A 41 -30.86 -6.64 -15.88
C ALA A 41 -30.58 -5.96 -14.54
N SER A 42 -31.58 -5.81 -13.67
CA SER A 42 -31.44 -5.02 -12.45
C SER A 42 -30.97 -5.82 -11.24
N SER A 43 -31.24 -7.13 -11.20
CA SER A 43 -30.85 -7.96 -10.05
C SER A 43 -29.65 -8.83 -10.38
N ASN A 44 -29.72 -9.67 -11.40
CA ASN A 44 -28.65 -10.65 -11.68
C ASN A 44 -27.37 -9.99 -12.21
N GLN A 45 -27.48 -9.08 -13.19
CA GLN A 45 -26.31 -8.37 -13.72
C GLN A 45 -25.67 -7.45 -12.68
N VAL A 46 -26.45 -6.65 -11.96
CA VAL A 46 -25.93 -5.75 -10.90
C VAL A 46 -25.28 -6.55 -9.77
N ARG A 47 -25.88 -7.68 -9.38
CA ARG A 47 -25.29 -8.58 -8.38
C ARG A 47 -23.95 -9.14 -8.85
N ALA A 48 -23.91 -9.76 -10.03
CA ALA A 48 -22.67 -10.33 -10.58
C ALA A 48 -21.59 -9.24 -10.79
N TRP A 49 -21.98 -8.01 -11.14
CA TRP A 49 -21.09 -6.87 -11.23
C TRP A 49 -20.46 -6.46 -9.89
N LYS A 50 -21.24 -6.48 -8.81
CA LYS A 50 -20.74 -6.22 -7.45
C LYS A 50 -19.87 -7.37 -6.95
N GLU A 51 -20.30 -8.61 -7.13
CA GLU A 51 -19.55 -9.80 -6.72
C GLU A 51 -18.21 -9.92 -7.46
N ALA A 52 -18.17 -9.58 -8.76
CA ALA A 52 -16.93 -9.53 -9.53
C ALA A 52 -15.96 -8.44 -9.03
N LEU A 53 -16.47 -7.31 -8.52
CA LEU A 53 -15.63 -6.28 -7.89
C LEU A 53 -15.02 -6.81 -6.59
N SER A 54 -15.84 -7.36 -5.70
CA SER A 54 -15.35 -7.90 -4.43
C SER A 54 -14.34 -9.01 -4.64
N ALA A 55 -14.52 -9.88 -5.64
CA ALA A 55 -13.52 -10.88 -6.01
C ALA A 55 -12.21 -10.24 -6.49
N ALA A 56 -12.27 -9.14 -7.26
CA ALA A 56 -11.08 -8.42 -7.72
C ALA A 56 -10.35 -7.72 -6.55
N GLU A 57 -11.09 -7.13 -5.62
CA GLU A 57 -10.51 -6.49 -4.42
C GLU A 57 -9.80 -7.53 -3.54
N THR A 58 -10.44 -8.66 -3.26
CA THR A 58 -9.81 -9.78 -2.53
C THR A 58 -8.56 -10.29 -3.25
N GLY A 59 -8.58 -10.37 -4.58
CA GLY A 59 -7.40 -10.75 -5.33
C GLY A 59 -6.27 -9.70 -5.23
N GLY A 60 -6.60 -8.41 -5.12
CA GLY A 60 -5.64 -7.35 -4.81
C GLY A 60 -4.96 -7.59 -3.45
N ASP A 61 -5.75 -7.90 -2.42
CA ASP A 61 -5.24 -8.20 -1.09
C ASP A 61 -4.33 -9.43 -1.06
N ILE A 62 -4.66 -10.46 -1.84
CA ILE A 62 -3.80 -11.64 -2.03
C ILE A 62 -2.44 -11.22 -2.61
N GLY A 63 -2.44 -10.40 -3.67
CA GLY A 63 -1.19 -9.89 -4.25
C GLY A 63 -0.38 -9.04 -3.27
N PHE A 64 -1.05 -8.20 -2.48
CA PHE A 64 -0.40 -7.39 -1.45
C PHE A 64 0.15 -8.23 -0.29
N ALA A 65 -0.52 -9.31 0.08
CA ALA A 65 -0.03 -10.26 1.08
C ALA A 65 1.27 -10.95 0.64
N GLU A 66 1.36 -11.35 -0.64
CA GLU A 66 2.60 -11.88 -1.21
C GLU A 66 3.72 -10.83 -1.21
N LEU A 67 3.43 -9.58 -1.56
CA LEU A 67 4.43 -8.49 -1.46
C LEU A 67 5.01 -8.35 -0.05
N ARG A 68 4.17 -8.42 1.00
CA ARG A 68 4.62 -8.32 2.39
C ARG A 68 5.55 -9.44 2.82
N LYS A 69 5.45 -10.63 2.22
CA LYS A 69 6.37 -11.74 2.52
C LYS A 69 7.82 -11.41 2.18
N GLN A 70 8.09 -10.43 1.32
CA GLN A 70 9.46 -9.94 1.09
C GLN A 70 10.17 -9.54 2.39
N LEU A 71 9.41 -9.10 3.41
CA LEU A 71 9.96 -8.68 4.69
C LEU A 71 10.00 -9.82 5.72
N SER A 72 9.00 -10.71 5.72
CA SER A 72 8.81 -11.72 6.77
C SER A 72 9.21 -13.14 6.38
N ASP A 73 9.05 -13.52 5.11
CA ASP A 73 9.34 -14.85 4.56
C ASP A 73 9.70 -14.78 3.07
N PRO A 74 10.88 -14.23 2.72
CA PRO A 74 11.26 -13.96 1.32
C PRO A 74 11.35 -15.25 0.49
N ALA A 75 11.68 -16.38 1.11
CA ALA A 75 11.83 -17.66 0.43
C ALA A 75 10.51 -18.17 -0.17
N ASN A 76 9.37 -17.79 0.43
CA ASN A 76 8.05 -18.24 0.00
C ASN A 76 7.18 -17.12 -0.61
N GLN A 77 7.77 -15.95 -0.93
CA GLN A 77 7.05 -14.77 -1.44
C GLN A 77 6.21 -15.04 -2.70
N TRP A 78 6.60 -15.99 -3.54
CA TRP A 78 5.92 -16.30 -4.79
C TRP A 78 5.62 -17.80 -4.95
N ALA A 79 5.57 -18.53 -3.83
CA ALA A 79 5.34 -19.97 -3.85
C ALA A 79 4.00 -20.29 -4.54
N GLY A 80 4.06 -21.08 -5.63
CA GLY A 80 2.89 -21.46 -6.43
C GLY A 80 2.43 -20.43 -7.47
N TRP A 81 3.10 -19.26 -7.56
CA TRP A 81 2.84 -18.27 -8.61
C TRP A 81 3.74 -18.51 -9.82
N THR A 82 3.26 -18.15 -11.01
CA THR A 82 4.03 -18.28 -12.25
C THR A 82 4.60 -16.93 -12.68
N PRO A 83 5.79 -16.85 -13.29
CA PRO A 83 6.28 -15.61 -13.87
C PRO A 83 5.26 -14.98 -14.82
N SER A 84 5.13 -13.66 -14.75
CA SER A 84 4.30 -12.89 -15.65
C SER A 84 4.86 -12.90 -17.07
N GLY A 85 3.97 -12.81 -18.06
CA GLY A 85 4.38 -12.71 -19.47
C GLY A 85 5.12 -11.42 -19.83
N THR A 86 5.19 -10.45 -18.90
CA THR A 86 5.96 -9.20 -19.06
C THR A 86 7.41 -9.35 -18.60
N GLY A 87 7.76 -10.43 -17.88
CA GLY A 87 9.11 -10.66 -17.35
C GLY A 87 9.46 -9.85 -16.10
N TYR A 88 8.56 -8.98 -15.62
CA TYR A 88 8.80 -8.06 -14.51
C TYR A 88 7.93 -8.35 -13.28
N GLY A 89 7.47 -9.59 -13.12
CA GLY A 89 6.48 -9.90 -12.09
C GLY A 89 6.00 -11.34 -12.08
N TYR A 90 4.96 -11.59 -11.28
CA TYR A 90 4.36 -12.91 -11.06
C TYR A 90 2.84 -12.84 -11.21
N VAL A 91 2.21 -13.98 -11.54
CA VAL A 91 0.77 -14.14 -11.67
C VAL A 91 0.30 -15.31 -10.83
N SER A 92 -0.76 -15.08 -10.06
CA SER A 92 -1.34 -16.06 -9.15
C SER A 92 -2.01 -17.20 -9.92
N PRO A 93 -2.13 -18.38 -9.29
CA PRO A 93 -3.15 -19.34 -9.69
C PRO A 93 -4.54 -18.72 -9.52
N GLU A 94 -5.53 -19.27 -10.22
CA GLU A 94 -6.93 -18.86 -10.02
C GLU A 94 -7.38 -19.27 -8.61
N THR A 95 -7.82 -18.29 -7.83
CA THR A 95 -8.38 -18.50 -6.49
C THR A 95 -9.89 -18.44 -6.58
N THR A 96 -10.58 -19.42 -5.98
CA THR A 96 -12.05 -19.47 -5.96
C THR A 96 -12.60 -19.12 -4.59
N PHE A 97 -13.77 -18.48 -4.55
CA PHE A 97 -14.45 -18.07 -3.30
C PHE A 97 -15.92 -18.48 -3.28
N GLY A 98 -16.47 -18.60 -2.08
CA GLY A 98 -17.83 -19.10 -1.84
C GLY A 98 -17.97 -20.56 -2.26
N ASN A 99 -19.08 -20.92 -2.92
CA ASN A 99 -19.27 -22.25 -3.51
C ASN A 99 -18.51 -22.40 -4.85
N SER A 100 -17.26 -21.93 -4.89
CA SER A 100 -16.37 -21.94 -6.07
C SER A 100 -16.88 -21.20 -7.30
N ASN A 101 -17.83 -20.29 -7.11
CA ASN A 101 -18.45 -19.54 -8.20
C ASN A 101 -17.70 -18.23 -8.49
N LEU A 102 -17.13 -17.59 -7.47
CA LEU A 102 -16.32 -16.38 -7.65
C LEU A 102 -14.88 -16.77 -7.89
N ARG A 103 -14.21 -16.08 -8.80
CA ARG A 103 -12.82 -16.36 -9.19
C ARG A 103 -12.00 -15.08 -9.15
N ALA A 104 -10.78 -15.14 -8.65
CA ALA A 104 -9.81 -14.06 -8.78
C ALA A 104 -8.48 -14.58 -9.33
N ARG A 105 -7.84 -13.74 -10.14
CA ARG A 105 -6.48 -13.94 -10.62
C ARG A 105 -5.73 -12.62 -10.57
N THR A 106 -4.55 -12.63 -9.96
CA THR A 106 -3.79 -11.40 -9.68
C THR A 106 -2.42 -11.46 -10.31
N GLY A 107 -2.01 -10.38 -10.97
CA GLY A 107 -0.64 -10.13 -11.39
C GLY A 107 0.00 -9.07 -10.51
N VAL A 108 1.24 -9.30 -10.09
CA VAL A 108 2.06 -8.32 -9.37
C VAL A 108 3.32 -8.08 -10.18
N GLU A 109 3.57 -6.84 -10.57
CA GLU A 109 4.68 -6.44 -11.45
C GLU A 109 5.44 -5.27 -10.85
N THR A 110 6.77 -5.25 -10.96
CA THR A 110 7.55 -4.06 -10.62
C THR A 110 7.32 -2.96 -11.64
N CYS A 111 7.30 -1.73 -11.17
CA CYS A 111 7.18 -0.53 -11.99
C CYS A 111 7.95 0.64 -11.37
N TYR A 112 8.11 1.70 -12.15
CA TYR A 112 8.68 2.97 -11.68
C TYR A 112 8.09 4.15 -12.46
N PHE A 113 8.28 5.35 -11.92
CA PHE A 113 8.01 6.61 -12.62
C PHE A 113 9.33 7.31 -12.90
N ASP A 114 9.54 7.77 -14.12
CA ASP A 114 10.74 8.55 -14.45
C ASP A 114 10.65 10.00 -13.96
N VAL A 115 11.71 10.78 -14.17
CA VAL A 115 11.78 12.20 -13.76
C VAL A 115 10.70 13.08 -14.41
N SER A 116 10.08 12.64 -15.50
CA SER A 116 8.95 13.31 -16.16
C SER A 116 7.59 12.85 -15.63
N GLY A 117 7.59 11.89 -14.70
CA GLY A 117 6.40 11.27 -14.14
C GLY A 117 5.78 10.20 -15.04
N ALA A 118 6.48 9.73 -16.08
CA ALA A 118 5.95 8.69 -16.97
C ALA A 118 6.10 7.30 -16.34
N PHE A 119 5.06 6.47 -16.49
CA PHE A 119 4.99 5.12 -15.95
C PHE A 119 5.79 4.13 -16.82
N HIS A 120 6.61 3.31 -16.18
CA HIS A 120 7.38 2.25 -16.81
C HIS A 120 7.22 0.93 -16.06
N LEU A 121 7.24 -0.19 -16.79
CA LEU A 121 7.32 -1.53 -16.20
C LEU A 121 8.77 -1.95 -16.01
N GLY A 122 9.01 -2.69 -14.93
CA GLY A 122 10.33 -3.17 -14.53
C GLY A 122 10.89 -2.45 -13.31
N SER A 123 12.10 -2.85 -12.94
CA SER A 123 12.85 -2.24 -11.84
C SER A 123 13.26 -0.81 -12.20
N ASN A 124 13.31 0.05 -11.18
CA ASN A 124 13.81 1.41 -11.35
C ASN A 124 15.28 1.37 -11.82
N PRO A 125 15.65 2.09 -12.89
CA PRO A 125 17.04 2.19 -13.32
C PRO A 125 17.94 2.91 -12.30
N ASP A 126 17.38 3.72 -11.40
CA ASP A 126 18.11 4.27 -10.26
C ASP A 126 18.22 3.23 -9.14
N PRO A 127 19.43 2.72 -8.84
CA PRO A 127 19.63 1.74 -7.78
C PRO A 127 19.34 2.27 -6.37
N ASN A 128 19.19 3.59 -6.19
CA ASN A 128 18.89 4.21 -4.91
C ASN A 128 17.38 4.48 -4.70
N ALA A 129 16.56 4.26 -5.72
CA ALA A 129 15.12 4.52 -5.65
C ALA A 129 14.35 3.24 -5.34
N ASN A 130 13.35 3.33 -4.46
CA ASN A 130 12.47 2.20 -4.15
C ASN A 130 11.69 1.78 -5.42
N ASN A 131 11.61 0.47 -5.63
CA ASN A 131 10.72 -0.08 -6.64
C ASN A 131 9.27 0.12 -6.21
N TRP A 132 8.44 0.47 -7.19
CA TRP A 132 6.99 0.45 -7.03
C TRP A 132 6.48 -0.90 -7.54
N TYR A 133 5.31 -1.29 -7.08
CA TYR A 133 4.66 -2.52 -7.51
C TYR A 133 3.26 -2.18 -8.01
N ARG A 134 2.95 -2.68 -9.19
CA ARG A 134 1.62 -2.68 -9.76
C ARG A 134 0.95 -4.00 -9.46
N VAL A 135 -0.12 -3.96 -8.67
CA VAL A 135 -1.00 -5.10 -8.38
C VAL A 135 -2.25 -4.96 -9.25
N ARG A 136 -2.43 -5.88 -10.19
CA ARG A 136 -3.63 -5.96 -11.05
C ARG A 136 -4.38 -7.23 -10.74
N SER A 137 -5.62 -7.11 -10.27
CA SER A 137 -6.47 -8.27 -10.01
C SER A 137 -7.72 -8.27 -10.87
N LYS A 138 -8.04 -9.43 -11.46
CA LYS A 138 -9.27 -9.69 -12.21
C LYS A 138 -10.18 -10.59 -11.38
N GLY A 139 -11.31 -10.06 -10.95
CA GLY A 139 -12.39 -10.80 -10.32
C GLY A 139 -13.46 -11.19 -11.33
N THR A 140 -13.95 -12.42 -11.27
CA THR A 140 -14.97 -12.97 -12.18
C THR A 140 -16.10 -13.60 -11.38
N ALA A 141 -17.34 -13.23 -11.70
CA ALA A 141 -18.54 -13.80 -11.12
C ALA A 141 -19.46 -14.36 -12.23
N PRO A 142 -20.10 -15.51 -12.04
CA PRO A 142 -21.07 -16.04 -12.98
C PRO A 142 -22.31 -15.16 -12.99
N LEU A 143 -22.96 -15.11 -14.14
CA LEU A 143 -24.20 -14.41 -14.34
C LEU A 143 -25.34 -15.45 -14.29
N PRO A 144 -26.02 -15.59 -13.14
CA PRO A 144 -27.04 -16.60 -12.98
C PRO A 144 -28.21 -16.36 -13.94
N ASN A 145 -28.82 -17.44 -14.42
CA ASN A 145 -30.10 -17.47 -15.13
C ASN A 145 -30.15 -16.78 -16.52
N LEU A 146 -29.02 -16.50 -17.17
CA LEU A 146 -29.00 -15.90 -18.50
C LEU A 146 -28.99 -16.89 -19.69
N LYS A 147 -29.27 -18.18 -19.47
CA LYS A 147 -29.26 -19.20 -20.54
C LYS A 147 -30.34 -18.99 -21.62
N ARG A 148 -31.19 -17.96 -21.52
CA ARG A 148 -32.16 -17.56 -22.55
C ARG A 148 -32.26 -16.04 -22.66
N THR A 149 -31.48 -15.47 -23.57
CA THR A 149 -31.76 -14.15 -24.16
C THR A 149 -31.69 -14.24 -25.67
N GLY A 150 -32.80 -14.68 -26.27
CA GLY A 150 -32.98 -14.73 -27.72
C GLY A 150 -34.01 -15.79 -28.09
N MET A 151 -35.15 -15.36 -28.63
CA MET A 151 -36.09 -16.23 -29.32
C MET A 151 -35.54 -16.47 -30.73
N ASP A 152 -34.45 -17.25 -30.81
CA ASP A 152 -33.94 -17.91 -32.02
C ASP A 152 -32.70 -18.70 -31.62
N ASP A 153 -32.92 -19.86 -31.01
CA ASP A 153 -31.90 -20.87 -30.72
C ASP A 153 -31.70 -21.79 -31.94
N ALA A 154 -31.77 -21.21 -33.15
CA ALA A 154 -31.47 -21.87 -34.40
C ALA A 154 -30.16 -21.30 -34.97
N LEU A 155 -29.08 -21.39 -34.20
CA LEU A 155 -27.79 -21.70 -34.82
C LEU A 155 -27.85 -23.21 -35.06
N THR A 156 -28.35 -23.59 -36.23
CA THR A 156 -28.30 -24.97 -36.71
C THR A 156 -26.87 -25.47 -36.58
N ASN A 157 -26.70 -26.53 -35.80
CA ASN A 157 -25.43 -27.24 -35.65
C ASN A 157 -25.23 -28.10 -36.91
N ASP A 158 -25.02 -27.45 -38.05
CA ASP A 158 -24.92 -28.08 -39.38
C ASP A 158 -23.47 -28.35 -39.82
N GLY A 159 -22.49 -28.02 -38.97
CA GLY A 159 -21.07 -28.22 -39.24
C GLY A 159 -20.46 -27.25 -40.25
N LEU A 160 -21.18 -26.20 -40.66
CA LEU A 160 -20.69 -25.20 -41.61
C LEU A 160 -20.17 -23.94 -40.91
N GLN A 161 -19.13 -23.32 -41.48
CA GLN A 161 -18.51 -22.09 -40.96
C GLN A 161 -19.33 -20.87 -41.38
N HIS A 162 -20.13 -20.32 -40.47
CA HIS A 162 -21.03 -19.18 -40.74
C HIS A 162 -20.40 -17.80 -40.42
N PHE A 163 -19.15 -17.75 -39.96
CA PHE A 163 -18.45 -16.50 -39.61
C PHE A 163 -17.12 -16.38 -40.37
N ALA A 164 -16.93 -15.27 -41.08
CA ALA A 164 -15.69 -14.98 -41.79
C ALA A 164 -14.63 -14.39 -40.84
N ALA A 165 -13.38 -14.83 -40.98
CA ALA A 165 -12.23 -14.02 -40.58
C ALA A 165 -12.18 -12.74 -41.43
N ILE A 166 -11.73 -11.62 -40.85
CA ILE A 166 -11.54 -10.36 -41.58
C ILE A 166 -10.59 -10.62 -42.77
N GLY A 167 -11.12 -10.48 -44.00
CA GLY A 167 -10.36 -10.59 -45.26
C GLY A 167 -10.63 -11.82 -46.14
N SER A 168 -11.53 -12.75 -45.75
CA SER A 168 -11.83 -13.93 -46.58
C SER A 168 -12.87 -13.65 -47.69
N THR A 169 -12.61 -14.12 -48.91
CA THR A 169 -13.51 -14.01 -50.09
C THR A 169 -14.24 -15.31 -50.42
N GLN A 170 -14.08 -16.37 -49.62
CA GLN A 170 -14.61 -17.72 -49.91
C GLN A 170 -15.99 -18.03 -49.28
N MET A 171 -16.90 -17.05 -49.13
CA MET A 171 -18.24 -17.34 -48.62
C MET A 171 -19.32 -17.25 -49.69
N GLN A 172 -20.19 -18.26 -49.72
CA GLN A 172 -21.28 -18.42 -50.69
C GLN A 172 -22.55 -17.65 -50.30
N ASP A 173 -22.64 -17.13 -49.07
CA ASP A 173 -23.88 -16.54 -48.55
C ASP A 173 -23.67 -15.19 -47.85
N ILE A 174 -23.37 -14.17 -48.65
CA ILE A 174 -23.41 -12.75 -48.24
C ILE A 174 -24.83 -12.33 -47.82
N THR A 175 -25.84 -13.13 -48.17
CA THR A 175 -27.27 -12.87 -48.00
C THR A 175 -27.89 -13.41 -46.70
N ALA A 176 -27.19 -14.24 -45.93
CA ALA A 176 -27.67 -14.74 -44.63
C ALA A 176 -27.53 -13.73 -43.47
N ARG A 177 -27.10 -12.48 -43.73
CA ARG A 177 -27.41 -11.35 -42.84
C ARG A 177 -28.91 -11.05 -42.99
N GLY A 178 -29.72 -11.80 -42.25
CA GLY A 178 -31.16 -11.65 -42.20
C GLY A 178 -31.56 -10.17 -42.18
N LYS A 179 -32.47 -9.80 -43.09
CA LYS A 179 -33.07 -8.46 -43.22
C LYS A 179 -34.02 -8.15 -42.06
N GLY A 180 -33.56 -8.34 -40.83
CA GLY A 180 -34.23 -7.99 -39.59
C GLY A 180 -33.36 -6.99 -38.83
N ASN A 181 -33.89 -5.81 -38.58
CA ASN A 181 -33.25 -4.66 -37.96
C ASN A 181 -32.92 -4.90 -36.47
N SER A 182 -32.04 -5.88 -36.18
CA SER A 182 -31.55 -6.16 -34.84
C SER A 182 -30.17 -5.53 -34.65
N LEU A 183 -30.19 -4.26 -34.25
CA LEU A 183 -29.05 -3.57 -33.61
C LEU A 183 -28.64 -4.22 -32.26
N LEU A 184 -29.35 -5.26 -31.83
CA LEU A 184 -28.92 -6.16 -30.76
C LEU A 184 -27.80 -7.06 -31.31
N ARG A 185 -26.56 -6.62 -31.12
CA ARG A 185 -25.37 -7.44 -31.37
C ARG A 185 -25.59 -8.80 -30.70
N LYS A 186 -25.72 -9.86 -31.51
CA LYS A 186 -25.75 -11.24 -31.01
C LYS A 186 -24.48 -11.46 -30.19
N ILE A 187 -24.62 -11.52 -28.87
CA ILE A 187 -23.54 -11.97 -27.98
C ILE A 187 -23.48 -13.47 -28.18
N ASP A 188 -22.51 -13.93 -28.97
CA ASP A 188 -22.19 -15.35 -29.05
C ASP A 188 -21.54 -15.81 -27.74
N PHE A 189 -21.97 -16.94 -27.20
CA PHE A 189 -21.45 -17.53 -25.97
C PHE A 189 -20.37 -18.60 -26.23
N GLN A 190 -19.91 -18.77 -27.46
CA GLN A 190 -18.87 -19.74 -27.80
C GLN A 190 -17.46 -19.25 -27.44
N TYR A 191 -17.22 -17.93 -27.48
CA TYR A 191 -15.90 -17.34 -27.26
C TYR A 191 -15.92 -16.21 -26.22
N ASP A 192 -14.84 -16.08 -25.45
CA ASP A 192 -14.62 -14.95 -24.55
C ASP A 192 -14.33 -13.68 -25.36
N HIS A 193 -15.36 -12.86 -25.55
CA HIS A 193 -15.28 -11.59 -26.29
C HIS A 193 -14.37 -10.56 -25.61
N PHE A 194 -14.12 -10.67 -24.31
CA PHE A 194 -13.18 -9.78 -23.63
C PHE A 194 -11.75 -10.12 -24.02
N VAL A 195 -11.37 -11.40 -23.96
CA VAL A 195 -10.02 -11.85 -24.35
C VAL A 195 -9.79 -11.67 -25.85
N ALA A 196 -10.80 -11.93 -26.69
CA ALA A 196 -10.70 -11.74 -28.13
C ALA A 196 -10.53 -10.26 -28.52
N THR A 197 -11.21 -9.35 -27.82
CA THR A 197 -11.17 -7.91 -28.17
C THR A 197 -10.01 -7.17 -27.51
N TYR A 198 -9.74 -7.48 -26.24
CA TYR A 198 -8.84 -6.71 -25.37
C TYR A 198 -7.65 -7.51 -24.85
N GLY A 199 -7.54 -8.81 -25.17
CA GLY A 199 -6.50 -9.68 -24.62
C GLY A 199 -6.82 -10.18 -23.21
N PRO A 200 -6.10 -11.20 -22.71
CA PRO A 200 -6.36 -11.80 -21.39
C PRO A 200 -6.29 -10.78 -20.25
N ASN A 201 -5.50 -9.71 -20.43
CA ASN A 201 -5.26 -8.67 -19.45
C ASN A 201 -6.03 -7.36 -19.74
N GLY A 202 -6.73 -7.25 -20.87
CA GLY A 202 -7.42 -6.03 -21.26
C GLY A 202 -6.51 -4.89 -21.74
N ASP A 203 -5.26 -5.20 -22.10
CA ASP A 203 -4.22 -4.27 -22.54
C ASP A 203 -4.04 -4.23 -24.07
N GLY A 204 -4.88 -4.97 -24.80
CA GLY A 204 -4.82 -5.07 -26.25
C GLY A 204 -3.73 -6.03 -26.76
N LEU A 205 -2.98 -6.69 -25.88
CA LEU A 205 -1.93 -7.64 -26.25
C LEU A 205 -2.43 -9.08 -26.15
N ASN A 206 -1.83 -10.00 -26.90
CA ASN A 206 -2.12 -11.45 -26.85
C ASN A 206 -3.61 -11.80 -27.01
N LYS A 207 -4.31 -11.08 -27.91
CA LYS A 207 -5.71 -11.34 -28.25
C LYS A 207 -5.85 -12.73 -28.88
N ALA A 208 -6.76 -13.53 -28.34
CA ALA A 208 -7.00 -14.87 -28.83
C ALA A 208 -8.49 -15.23 -28.73
N LEU A 209 -8.95 -16.07 -29.65
CA LEU A 209 -10.27 -16.71 -29.56
C LEU A 209 -10.16 -17.83 -28.52
N VAL A 210 -10.63 -17.54 -27.31
CA VAL A 210 -10.67 -18.50 -26.19
C VAL A 210 -12.10 -18.95 -26.00
N THR A 211 -12.32 -20.26 -25.84
CA THR A 211 -13.65 -20.81 -25.55
C THR A 211 -14.23 -20.15 -24.29
N ALA A 212 -15.47 -19.68 -24.36
CA ALA A 212 -16.12 -19.07 -23.21
C ALA A 212 -16.32 -20.10 -22.08
N SER A 213 -16.27 -19.63 -20.83
CA SER A 213 -16.59 -20.44 -19.65
C SER A 213 -18.02 -20.99 -19.74
N TYR A 214 -18.27 -22.18 -19.19
CA TYR A 214 -19.55 -22.92 -19.23
C TYR A 214 -20.80 -22.12 -18.77
N ALA A 215 -20.61 -20.98 -18.10
CA ALA A 215 -21.66 -20.04 -17.76
C ALA A 215 -21.26 -18.60 -18.18
N PRO A 216 -22.21 -17.78 -18.65
CA PRO A 216 -21.96 -16.36 -18.86
C PRO A 216 -21.43 -15.76 -17.55
N SER A 217 -20.44 -14.89 -17.63
CA SER A 217 -19.79 -14.31 -16.46
C SER A 217 -19.47 -12.85 -16.68
N ILE A 218 -19.36 -12.11 -15.58
CA ILE A 218 -18.92 -10.72 -15.55
C ILE A 218 -17.55 -10.71 -14.91
N SER A 219 -16.62 -9.99 -15.52
CA SER A 219 -15.29 -9.74 -14.96
C SER A 219 -15.12 -8.26 -14.64
N ARG A 220 -14.44 -7.96 -13.54
CA ARG A 220 -13.96 -6.61 -13.20
C ARG A 220 -12.49 -6.66 -12.86
N ARG A 221 -11.80 -5.55 -13.10
CA ARG A 221 -10.39 -5.37 -12.79
C ARG A 221 -10.21 -4.25 -11.78
N VAL A 222 -9.35 -4.47 -10.80
CA VAL A 222 -8.82 -3.46 -9.90
C VAL A 222 -7.32 -3.37 -10.13
N GLU A 223 -6.79 -2.16 -10.11
CA GLU A 223 -5.37 -1.88 -10.21
C GLU A 223 -4.97 -1.00 -9.04
N GLN A 224 -3.91 -1.40 -8.34
CA GLN A 224 -3.32 -0.69 -7.23
C GLN A 224 -1.84 -0.51 -7.51
N ILE A 225 -1.34 0.69 -7.26
CA ILE A 225 0.07 1.01 -7.29
C ILE A 225 0.52 1.17 -5.85
N VAL A 226 1.46 0.34 -5.42
CA VAL A 226 1.96 0.32 -4.04
C VAL A 226 3.46 0.47 -4.03
N MET A 227 3.99 1.13 -3.01
CA MET A 227 5.42 1.20 -2.74
C MET A 227 5.67 0.81 -1.29
N PRO A 228 6.83 0.20 -0.98
CA PRO A 228 7.25 0.07 0.40
C PRO A 228 7.46 1.47 0.97
N VAL A 229 6.71 1.78 2.02
CA VAL A 229 6.84 3.02 2.76
C VAL A 229 7.77 2.74 3.95
N THR A 230 8.74 3.62 4.18
CA THR A 230 9.56 3.52 5.39
C THR A 230 8.64 3.65 6.61
N PRO A 231 8.97 3.05 7.76
CA PRO A 231 8.11 3.16 8.94
C PRO A 231 8.07 4.59 9.56
N PHE A 232 8.57 5.60 8.84
CA PHE A 232 8.79 6.98 9.28
C PHE A 232 7.97 8.02 8.48
N PHE A 233 6.94 7.61 7.73
CA PHE A 233 6.39 8.42 6.62
C PHE A 233 5.12 9.22 6.94
N ASP A 234 4.45 8.98 8.06
CA ASP A 234 3.13 9.59 8.35
C ASP A 234 3.17 10.71 9.40
N ALA A 235 4.13 10.65 10.33
CA ALA A 235 4.27 11.62 11.41
C ALA A 235 5.73 11.86 11.79
N ALA A 236 6.04 13.06 12.30
CA ALA A 236 7.31 13.36 12.94
C ALA A 236 7.45 12.56 14.25
N ILE A 237 6.36 12.44 15.00
CA ILE A 237 6.31 11.62 16.21
C ILE A 237 5.05 10.75 16.20
N LYS A 238 5.25 9.45 16.37
CA LYS A 238 4.19 8.46 16.51
C LYS A 238 4.36 7.70 17.82
N SER A 239 3.37 7.78 18.70
CA SER A 239 3.41 7.13 20.02
C SER A 239 2.20 6.22 20.23
N ALA A 240 2.41 5.00 20.73
CA ALA A 240 1.30 4.07 20.96
C ALA A 240 0.39 4.49 22.13
N THR A 241 0.98 5.09 23.17
CA THR A 241 0.32 5.36 24.44
C THR A 241 0.42 6.83 24.81
N THR A 242 1.45 7.23 25.56
CA THR A 242 1.55 8.59 26.11
C THR A 242 2.35 9.48 25.18
N PHE A 243 1.85 10.70 24.97
CA PHE A 243 2.63 11.81 24.43
C PHE A 243 2.61 12.97 25.42
N TYR A 244 3.79 13.30 25.94
CA TYR A 244 4.01 14.41 26.84
C TYR A 244 5.14 15.27 26.30
N GLY A 245 4.81 16.42 25.72
CA GLY A 245 5.78 17.31 25.13
C GLY A 245 5.18 18.09 23.96
N LEU A 246 5.95 18.76 23.13
CA LEU A 246 7.27 19.29 23.49
C LEU A 246 7.14 20.37 24.59
N GLY A 247 8.25 20.92 25.09
CA GLY A 247 8.25 22.03 26.03
C GLY A 247 7.51 23.28 25.51
N SER A 248 7.19 24.24 26.38
CA SER A 248 6.30 25.35 26.03
C SER A 248 6.79 26.31 24.93
N ALA A 249 8.10 26.33 24.68
CA ALA A 249 8.75 27.13 23.63
C ALA A 249 9.24 26.29 22.44
N ALA A 250 8.98 24.98 22.47
CA ALA A 250 9.38 24.05 21.43
C ALA A 250 8.39 24.04 20.26
N TRP A 251 8.83 23.56 19.10
CA TRP A 251 7.97 23.37 17.94
C TRP A 251 8.35 22.14 17.13
N ILE A 252 7.36 21.61 16.41
CA ILE A 252 7.53 20.59 15.37
C ILE A 252 7.10 21.23 14.05
N ASP A 253 7.96 21.18 13.05
CA ASP A 253 7.59 21.50 11.68
C ASP A 253 8.03 20.41 10.71
N SER A 254 8.05 20.76 9.43
CA SER A 254 8.57 19.92 8.38
C SER A 254 9.31 20.79 7.38
N TYR A 255 9.99 20.12 6.46
CA TYR A 255 10.68 20.79 5.39
C TYR A 255 10.96 19.80 4.26
N ASP A 256 10.78 20.26 3.02
CA ASP A 256 11.11 19.48 1.84
C ASP A 256 12.58 19.69 1.47
N SER A 257 13.42 18.69 1.74
CA SER A 257 14.87 18.74 1.47
C SER A 257 15.26 18.97 0.01
N ARG A 258 14.31 18.87 -0.92
CA ARG A 258 14.52 19.24 -2.33
C ARG A 258 14.66 20.75 -2.54
N ASN A 259 14.20 21.58 -1.60
CA ASN A 259 14.17 23.03 -1.71
C ASN A 259 15.40 23.75 -1.08
N GLY A 260 16.46 23.00 -0.70
CA GLY A 260 17.70 23.54 -0.12
C GLY A 260 18.08 23.01 1.28
N PRO A 261 18.71 23.83 2.13
CA PRO A 261 18.83 23.58 3.57
C PRO A 261 17.55 23.98 4.33
N TYR A 262 17.32 23.41 5.51
CA TYR A 262 16.23 23.82 6.39
C TYR A 262 16.38 25.29 6.82
N ASP A 263 15.31 26.08 6.68
CA ASP A 263 15.22 27.46 7.16
C ASP A 263 14.09 27.58 8.20
N PRO A 264 14.41 27.73 9.51
CA PRO A 264 13.42 27.80 10.57
C PRO A 264 12.54 29.04 10.54
N THR A 265 12.83 30.04 9.71
CA THR A 265 12.01 31.26 9.58
C THR A 265 10.78 31.03 8.69
N VAL A 266 10.82 30.01 7.83
CA VAL A 266 9.75 29.68 6.87
C VAL A 266 8.45 29.33 7.58
N LYS A 267 8.50 28.55 8.67
CA LYS A 267 7.32 28.09 9.40
C LYS A 267 6.38 29.20 9.90
N THR A 268 6.91 30.41 10.13
CA THR A 268 6.14 31.58 10.60
C THR A 268 5.90 32.63 9.52
N ASN A 269 6.45 32.46 8.32
CA ASN A 269 6.40 33.47 7.26
C ASN A 269 5.43 33.06 6.13
N PRO A 270 4.15 33.47 6.17
CA PRO A 270 3.17 33.14 5.14
C PRO A 270 3.48 33.71 3.75
N ASN A 271 4.43 34.65 3.64
CA ASN A 271 4.87 35.20 2.36
C ASN A 271 6.01 34.39 1.73
N SER A 272 6.57 33.40 2.43
CA SER A 272 7.58 32.51 1.87
C SER A 272 6.96 31.59 0.82
N LEU A 273 7.64 31.40 -0.31
CA LEU A 273 7.23 30.42 -1.33
C LEU A 273 7.19 28.99 -0.76
N TYR A 274 8.03 28.70 0.24
CA TYR A 274 8.18 27.39 0.87
C TYR A 274 7.34 27.24 2.15
N TYR A 275 6.46 28.20 2.46
CA TYR A 275 5.65 28.17 3.69
C TYR A 275 4.85 26.87 3.87
N ASN A 276 4.37 26.30 2.77
CA ASN A 276 3.61 25.04 2.77
C ASN A 276 4.48 23.82 3.11
N ASP A 277 5.79 23.89 2.89
CA ASP A 277 6.70 22.78 3.19
C ASP A 277 6.88 22.58 4.69
N SER A 278 6.54 23.58 5.51
CA SER A 278 6.58 23.55 6.96
C SER A 278 5.22 23.28 7.61
N ARG A 279 4.37 22.46 6.96
CA ARG A 279 3.01 22.15 7.44
C ARG A 279 2.72 20.66 7.61
N HIS A 280 3.74 19.81 7.56
CA HIS A 280 3.65 18.35 7.71
C HIS A 280 4.37 17.83 8.96
N GLY A 281 4.53 18.68 10.00
CA GLY A 281 5.07 18.29 11.31
C GLY A 281 4.07 17.45 12.13
N ASN A 282 3.49 16.42 11.54
CA ASN A 282 2.34 15.71 12.10
C ASN A 282 2.72 14.92 13.37
N VAL A 283 1.76 14.78 14.28
CA VAL A 283 1.91 13.96 15.49
C VAL A 283 0.74 12.99 15.62
N GLU A 284 1.05 11.70 15.79
CA GLU A 284 0.06 10.64 15.91
C GLU A 284 0.17 9.91 17.24
N ILE A 285 -0.96 9.77 17.94
CA ILE A 285 -0.99 9.26 19.32
C ILE A 285 -2.08 8.20 19.44
N GLY A 286 -1.68 6.96 19.72
CA GLY A 286 -2.58 5.79 19.77
C GLY A 286 -3.49 5.76 21.00
N SER A 287 -3.41 6.76 21.88
CA SER A 287 -4.23 6.88 23.08
C SER A 287 -5.18 8.08 23.06
N ALA A 288 -6.04 8.11 24.08
CA ALA A 288 -7.04 9.14 24.27
C ALA A 288 -6.51 10.44 24.90
N THR A 289 -5.21 10.56 25.21
CA THR A 289 -4.68 11.79 25.85
C THR A 289 -3.33 12.19 25.27
N ALA A 290 -3.33 13.35 24.62
CA ALA A 290 -2.15 14.06 24.17
C ALA A 290 -1.95 15.29 25.04
N THR A 291 -0.76 15.47 25.62
CA THR A 291 -0.39 16.74 26.28
C THR A 291 0.57 17.50 25.39
N ILE A 292 0.07 18.51 24.68
CA ILE A 292 0.85 19.35 23.77
C ILE A 292 1.14 20.69 24.46
N MET A 293 2.42 21.04 24.66
CA MET A 293 2.78 22.35 25.26
C MET A 293 3.45 23.33 24.28
N GLY A 294 4.14 22.81 23.26
CA GLY A 294 4.78 23.55 22.18
C GLY A 294 3.83 23.90 21.02
N THR A 295 4.40 24.20 19.86
CA THR A 295 3.67 24.48 18.60
C THR A 295 3.86 23.36 17.59
N ILE A 296 2.77 22.91 16.98
CA ILE A 296 2.79 21.86 15.95
C ILE A 296 2.36 22.48 14.64
N TYR A 297 3.30 22.56 13.69
CA TYR A 297 3.05 22.98 12.33
C TYR A 297 2.68 21.77 11.47
N GLY A 298 1.52 21.17 11.78
CA GLY A 298 1.01 19.96 11.15
C GLY A 298 -0.29 19.51 11.79
N ASP A 299 -0.74 18.32 11.41
CA ASP A 299 -1.93 17.66 11.93
C ASP A 299 -1.62 16.91 13.23
N VAL A 300 -2.64 16.76 14.08
CA VAL A 300 -2.56 15.94 15.30
C VAL A 300 -3.67 14.90 15.27
N ALA A 301 -3.29 13.63 15.32
CA ALA A 301 -4.23 12.53 15.34
C ALA A 301 -4.21 11.80 16.70
N THR A 302 -5.39 11.51 17.25
CA THR A 302 -5.54 10.72 18.49
C THR A 302 -6.61 9.63 18.35
N ASN A 303 -6.62 8.65 19.25
CA ASN A 303 -7.60 7.57 19.28
C ASN A 303 -8.64 7.75 20.39
N GLY A 304 -9.73 8.46 20.07
CA GLY A 304 -10.87 8.73 20.96
C GLY A 304 -10.61 9.80 22.02
N GLY A 305 -9.60 10.64 21.82
CA GLY A 305 -9.00 11.48 22.86
C GLY A 305 -9.29 12.97 22.81
N ASN A 306 -8.83 13.66 23.87
CA ASN A 306 -8.71 15.12 23.90
C ASN A 306 -7.23 15.51 23.74
N VAL A 307 -6.96 16.46 22.84
CA VAL A 307 -5.71 17.21 22.89
C VAL A 307 -5.81 18.19 24.06
N THR A 308 -5.04 17.91 25.11
CA THR A 308 -5.05 18.72 26.32
C THR A 308 -3.94 19.76 26.28
N LYS A 309 -4.31 21.01 26.59
CA LYS A 309 -3.47 22.23 26.57
C LYS A 309 -3.14 22.73 25.15
N LYS A 310 -3.20 24.07 25.01
CA LYS A 310 -2.81 24.85 23.83
C LYS A 310 -3.19 24.25 22.46
N THR A 311 -4.43 23.81 22.27
CA THR A 311 -4.93 23.39 20.95
C THR A 311 -4.77 24.46 19.87
N ALA A 312 -4.79 25.74 20.26
CA ALA A 312 -4.49 26.88 19.38
C ALA A 312 -3.06 26.88 18.80
N ASN A 313 -2.16 26.06 19.34
CA ASN A 313 -0.79 25.92 18.87
C ASN A 313 -0.63 24.81 17.81
N VAL A 314 -1.71 24.14 17.40
CA VAL A 314 -1.73 23.22 16.26
C VAL A 314 -2.24 23.99 15.05
N THR A 315 -1.46 24.06 13.96
CA THR A 315 -1.86 24.80 12.76
C THR A 315 -2.69 23.96 11.78
N GLY A 316 -2.56 22.63 11.84
CA GLY A 316 -3.32 21.69 11.03
C GLY A 316 -4.63 21.25 11.68
N THR A 317 -5.14 20.12 11.21
CA THR A 317 -6.36 19.48 11.69
C THR A 317 -6.06 18.67 12.95
N ILE A 318 -6.94 18.77 13.94
CA ILE A 318 -6.97 17.84 15.08
C ILE A 318 -8.05 16.81 14.79
N ASP A 319 -7.65 15.56 14.53
CA ASP A 319 -8.57 14.43 14.38
C ASP A 319 -8.45 13.49 15.58
N ASN A 320 -9.54 13.29 16.30
CA ASN A 320 -9.58 12.45 17.48
C ASN A 320 -10.13 11.05 17.23
N ASN A 321 -10.30 10.64 15.98
CA ASN A 321 -10.85 9.32 15.62
C ASN A 321 -9.96 8.55 14.64
N VAL A 322 -8.64 8.66 14.79
CA VAL A 322 -7.67 7.95 13.96
C VAL A 322 -7.00 6.83 14.78
N PRO A 323 -7.62 5.65 14.87
CA PRO A 323 -6.98 4.51 15.53
C PRO A 323 -5.83 3.99 14.67
N PHE A 324 -4.70 3.73 15.31
CA PHE A 324 -3.61 2.96 14.74
C PHE A 324 -3.00 2.03 15.78
N THR A 325 -2.28 1.02 15.30
CA THR A 325 -1.57 0.08 16.14
C THR A 325 -0.11 0.06 15.74
N LEU A 326 0.79 0.20 16.71
CA LEU A 326 2.21 -0.07 16.53
C LEU A 326 2.49 -1.52 16.90
N LEU A 327 2.83 -2.33 15.90
CA LEU A 327 3.18 -3.73 16.12
C LEU A 327 4.58 -3.83 16.74
N PRO A 328 4.83 -4.82 17.62
CA PRO A 328 6.18 -5.13 18.07
C PRO A 328 7.13 -5.31 16.89
N TYR A 329 8.29 -4.67 16.95
CA TYR A 329 9.31 -4.80 15.93
C TYR A 329 10.18 -6.02 16.22
N GLN A 330 10.22 -6.95 15.27
CA GLN A 330 11.02 -8.16 15.37
C GLN A 330 12.33 -7.99 14.61
N MET A 331 13.39 -8.60 15.12
CA MET A 331 14.68 -8.64 14.44
C MET A 331 14.51 -9.31 13.06
N PRO A 332 14.97 -8.68 11.96
CA PRO A 332 15.03 -9.35 10.67
C PRO A 332 15.84 -10.64 10.77
N SER A 333 15.53 -11.64 9.95
CA SER A 333 16.30 -12.89 9.94
C SER A 333 17.77 -12.60 9.66
N THR A 334 18.64 -12.97 10.62
CA THR A 334 20.10 -12.78 10.51
C THR A 334 20.82 -14.05 10.07
N SER A 335 20.10 -15.11 9.67
CA SER A 335 20.70 -16.42 9.36
C SER A 335 21.69 -16.38 8.20
N THR A 336 21.53 -15.43 7.28
CA THR A 336 22.39 -15.21 6.12
C THR A 336 23.41 -14.08 6.34
N TRP A 337 23.42 -13.44 7.51
CA TRP A 337 24.29 -12.30 7.77
C TRP A 337 25.72 -12.78 8.02
N ALA A 338 26.63 -12.41 7.12
CA ALA A 338 28.06 -12.62 7.30
C ALA A 338 28.66 -11.45 8.10
N TYR A 339 28.70 -11.60 9.42
CA TYR A 339 29.25 -10.58 10.32
C TYR A 339 30.76 -10.39 10.13
N GLN A 340 31.21 -9.14 10.18
CA GLN A 340 32.63 -8.81 10.21
C GLN A 340 33.28 -9.31 11.51
N PRO A 341 34.50 -9.87 11.44
CA PRO A 341 35.22 -10.33 12.62
C PRO A 341 35.70 -9.11 13.43
N LEU A 342 35.18 -8.96 14.65
CA LEU A 342 35.53 -7.94 15.66
C LEU A 342 35.05 -6.49 15.41
N PRO A 343 34.94 -5.70 16.51
CA PRO A 343 34.94 -6.13 17.92
C PRO A 343 33.55 -6.58 18.40
N THR A 344 33.50 -7.32 19.49
CA THR A 344 32.25 -7.76 20.13
C THR A 344 31.67 -6.74 21.11
N ASN A 345 32.41 -5.69 21.48
CA ASN A 345 31.99 -4.60 22.36
C ASN A 345 32.72 -3.29 22.02
N VAL A 346 32.10 -2.15 22.32
CA VAL A 346 32.73 -0.82 22.23
C VAL A 346 32.86 -0.25 23.64
N THR A 347 34.00 -0.47 24.31
CA THR A 347 34.25 0.03 25.68
C THR A 347 35.01 1.36 25.70
N SER A 348 35.67 1.70 24.60
CA SER A 348 36.40 2.95 24.36
C SER A 348 36.12 3.44 22.94
N THR A 349 36.80 4.50 22.49
CA THR A 349 36.72 4.96 21.10
C THR A 349 37.05 3.83 20.13
N LYS A 350 36.15 3.56 19.18
CA LYS A 350 36.32 2.55 18.14
C LYS A 350 35.89 3.10 16.79
N THR A 351 36.68 2.80 15.76
CA THR A 351 36.35 3.14 14.38
C THR A 351 36.06 1.86 13.58
N LEU A 352 34.98 1.87 12.82
CA LEU A 352 34.67 0.86 11.80
C LEU A 352 35.13 1.37 10.44
N ALA A 353 35.84 0.50 9.73
CA ALA A 353 36.24 0.70 8.35
C ALA A 353 35.69 -0.49 7.55
N PRO A 354 34.49 -0.37 6.97
CA PRO A 354 33.89 -1.42 6.15
C PRO A 354 34.82 -1.80 4.99
N PRO A 355 34.99 -3.10 4.70
CA PRO A 355 35.92 -3.56 3.67
C PRO A 355 35.43 -3.27 2.24
N SER A 356 34.14 -3.01 2.08
CA SER A 356 33.48 -2.69 0.81
C SER A 356 32.23 -1.84 1.07
N ALA A 357 31.64 -1.30 0.00
CA ALA A 357 30.44 -0.47 0.05
C ALA A 357 29.22 -1.19 0.63
N GLY A 358 29.02 -2.48 0.30
CA GLY A 358 27.73 -3.13 0.48
C GLY A 358 26.62 -2.48 -0.36
N THR A 359 25.37 -2.88 -0.13
CA THR A 359 24.18 -2.25 -0.73
C THR A 359 23.09 -2.07 0.32
N SER A 360 22.03 -1.34 -0.01
CA SER A 360 20.85 -1.17 0.86
C SER A 360 20.20 -2.51 1.26
N ASP A 361 20.22 -3.49 0.35
CA ASP A 361 19.68 -4.85 0.53
C ASP A 361 20.67 -5.84 1.16
N ALA A 362 21.98 -5.61 0.95
CA ALA A 362 23.05 -6.43 1.50
C ALA A 362 24.14 -5.54 2.12
N PRO A 363 23.85 -4.86 3.26
CA PRO A 363 24.82 -4.01 3.94
C PRO A 363 25.96 -4.82 4.56
N ILE A 364 27.01 -4.13 4.98
CA ILE A 364 28.07 -4.73 5.78
C ILE A 364 27.58 -4.91 7.22
N TYR A 365 27.59 -6.15 7.69
CA TYR A 365 27.03 -6.52 8.99
C TYR A 365 28.08 -6.51 10.11
N TYR A 366 27.74 -5.87 11.23
CA TYR A 366 28.49 -5.94 12.48
C TYR A 366 27.58 -6.40 13.61
N VAL A 367 28.17 -7.01 14.64
CA VAL A 367 27.46 -7.37 15.87
C VAL A 367 28.28 -6.93 17.09
N PHE A 368 27.61 -6.24 18.00
CA PHE A 368 28.14 -5.86 19.30
C PHE A 368 27.23 -6.40 20.40
N THR A 369 27.82 -6.69 21.55
CA THR A 369 27.06 -6.99 22.77
C THR A 369 26.66 -5.70 23.48
N SER A 370 27.49 -4.66 23.39
CA SER A 370 27.20 -3.35 23.97
C SER A 370 28.02 -2.24 23.31
N ILE A 371 27.51 -1.01 23.38
CA ILE A 371 28.22 0.21 22.99
C ILE A 371 28.28 1.15 24.20
N GLY A 372 29.40 1.11 24.93
CA GLY A 372 29.67 1.97 26.09
C GLY A 372 30.64 3.13 25.84
N GLY A 373 31.38 3.09 24.73
CA GLY A 373 32.28 4.14 24.26
C GLY A 373 31.85 4.75 22.93
N ALA A 374 32.67 5.64 22.38
CA ALA A 374 32.38 6.33 21.13
C ALA A 374 32.63 5.41 19.92
N LEU A 375 31.62 5.19 19.09
CA LEU A 375 31.74 4.43 17.84
C LEU A 375 31.74 5.39 16.65
N THR A 376 32.74 5.32 15.78
CA THR A 376 32.79 6.07 14.51
C THR A 376 32.69 5.10 13.34
N VAL A 377 31.81 5.38 12.39
CA VAL A 377 31.67 4.58 11.16
C VAL A 377 32.14 5.40 9.96
N ASN A 378 33.20 4.94 9.32
CA ASN A 378 33.74 5.54 8.10
C ASN A 378 33.16 4.87 6.84
N PRO A 379 33.10 5.58 5.70
CA PRO A 379 32.80 4.95 4.43
C PRO A 379 33.92 4.00 4.02
N ALA A 380 33.58 2.99 3.22
CA ALA A 380 34.54 2.14 2.55
C ALA A 380 35.36 2.97 1.53
N VAL A 381 36.61 2.54 1.32
CA VAL A 381 37.51 3.14 0.33
C VAL A 381 37.74 2.13 -0.78
N VAL A 382 37.27 2.45 -1.98
CA VAL A 382 37.44 1.62 -3.18
C VAL A 382 38.31 2.39 -4.17
N ASN A 383 39.45 1.81 -4.57
CA ASN A 383 40.42 2.45 -5.47
C ASN A 383 40.85 3.86 -4.99
N GLY A 384 41.03 4.04 -3.67
CA GLY A 384 41.43 5.31 -3.07
C GLY A 384 40.32 6.34 -2.90
N ASN A 385 39.09 6.05 -3.33
CA ASN A 385 37.95 6.95 -3.20
C ASN A 385 36.94 6.46 -2.16
N THR A 386 36.39 7.38 -1.36
CA THR A 386 35.26 7.06 -0.47
C THR A 386 34.00 6.85 -1.31
N VAL A 387 33.26 5.79 -1.01
CA VAL A 387 32.03 5.41 -1.72
C VAL A 387 30.85 5.33 -0.76
N ASP A 388 29.63 5.46 -1.27
CA ASP A 388 28.42 5.20 -0.50
C ASP A 388 28.46 3.80 0.09
N THR A 389 28.34 3.73 1.41
CA THR A 389 28.59 2.52 2.19
C THR A 389 27.41 2.23 3.10
N TYR A 390 26.82 1.06 2.93
CA TYR A 390 25.66 0.61 3.69
C TYR A 390 26.10 -0.32 4.81
N VAL A 391 25.74 0.02 6.05
CA VAL A 391 26.18 -0.71 7.25
C VAL A 391 24.96 -1.04 8.11
N ALA A 392 24.92 -2.27 8.61
CA ALA A 392 23.94 -2.74 9.58
C ALA A 392 24.65 -3.24 10.83
N ILE A 393 24.28 -2.70 11.99
CA ILE A 393 24.85 -3.06 13.28
C ILE A 393 23.75 -3.70 14.13
N ARG A 394 23.97 -4.91 14.62
CA ARG A 394 23.16 -5.51 15.68
C ARG A 394 23.83 -5.27 17.03
N VAL A 395 23.09 -4.75 18.00
CA VAL A 395 23.53 -4.57 19.39
C VAL A 395 22.63 -5.41 20.28
N THR A 396 23.16 -6.50 20.84
CA THR A 396 22.36 -7.46 21.64
C THR A 396 22.13 -7.01 23.09
N GLY A 397 22.80 -5.94 23.53
CA GLY A 397 22.63 -5.32 24.83
C GLY A 397 22.44 -3.81 24.72
N ASP A 398 22.98 -3.06 25.69
CA ASP A 398 22.73 -1.63 25.81
C ASP A 398 23.71 -0.77 25.00
N ILE A 399 23.22 0.39 24.56
CA ILE A 399 24.02 1.53 24.09
C ILE A 399 23.98 2.58 25.20
N SER A 400 24.92 2.50 26.14
CA SER A 400 24.88 3.35 27.33
C SER A 400 26.25 3.66 27.92
N GLY A 401 26.41 4.87 28.44
CA GLY A 401 27.66 5.32 29.06
C GLY A 401 27.92 6.81 28.81
N GLY A 402 28.79 7.43 29.63
CA GLY A 402 29.06 8.86 29.54
C GLY A 402 29.63 9.32 28.19
N ASN A 403 30.37 8.44 27.52
CA ASN A 403 30.96 8.64 26.20
C ASN A 403 30.36 7.70 25.13
N ALA A 404 29.30 6.97 25.47
CA ALA A 404 28.62 6.10 24.52
C ALA A 404 27.95 6.94 23.44
N GLY A 405 28.09 6.53 22.19
CA GLY A 405 27.50 7.22 21.05
C GLY A 405 27.99 6.69 19.72
N VAL A 406 27.43 7.25 18.66
CA VAL A 406 27.70 6.85 17.28
C VAL A 406 27.91 8.09 16.44
N THR A 407 29.04 8.14 15.75
CA THR A 407 29.36 9.13 14.71
C THR A 407 29.32 8.46 13.34
N VAL A 408 28.46 8.96 12.47
CA VAL A 408 28.32 8.54 11.07
C VAL A 408 28.99 9.59 10.19
N ASN A 409 30.06 9.23 9.52
CA ASN A 409 30.76 10.13 8.59
C ASN A 409 30.05 10.19 7.22
N PRO A 410 30.34 11.19 6.36
CA PRO A 410 29.71 11.30 5.05
C PRO A 410 29.83 10.01 4.22
N LYS A 411 28.81 9.75 3.37
CA LYS A 411 28.67 8.54 2.53
C LYS A 411 28.44 7.23 3.29
N VAL A 412 28.05 7.29 4.57
CA VAL A 412 27.64 6.10 5.33
C VAL A 412 26.13 6.11 5.57
N HIS A 413 25.49 4.99 5.25
CA HIS A 413 24.07 4.70 5.49
C HIS A 413 23.98 3.65 6.59
N LEU A 414 23.69 4.08 7.82
CA LEU A 414 23.78 3.23 9.01
C LEU A 414 22.41 2.85 9.57
N LYS A 415 22.17 1.54 9.72
CA LYS A 415 21.05 0.97 10.48
C LYS A 415 21.58 0.29 11.75
N ILE A 416 21.00 0.61 12.90
CA ILE A 416 21.35 0.00 14.19
C ILE A 416 20.13 -0.71 14.75
N TYR A 417 20.19 -2.03 14.86
CA TYR A 417 19.20 -2.87 15.52
C TYR A 417 19.63 -3.09 16.96
N PHE A 418 18.88 -2.60 17.94
CA PHE A 418 19.25 -2.70 19.36
C PHE A 418 18.20 -3.49 20.15
N GLU A 419 18.66 -4.40 21.01
CA GLU A 419 17.80 -5.24 21.86
C GLU A 419 17.66 -4.66 23.28
N GLY A 420 18.70 -4.01 23.79
CA GLY A 420 18.71 -3.39 25.12
C GLY A 420 18.14 -1.97 25.14
N ASN A 421 18.65 -1.16 26.07
CA ASN A 421 18.32 0.25 26.24
C ASN A 421 19.33 1.15 25.53
N ILE A 422 18.88 2.36 25.17
CA ILE A 422 19.75 3.47 24.79
C ILE A 422 19.76 4.48 25.92
N SER A 423 20.94 4.87 26.41
CA SER A 423 21.12 5.98 27.35
C SER A 423 22.41 6.71 27.03
N VAL A 424 22.29 7.75 26.20
CA VAL A 424 23.42 8.51 25.65
C VAL A 424 23.14 10.01 25.76
N LYS A 425 24.16 10.85 25.60
CA LYS A 425 23.97 12.29 25.40
C LYS A 425 23.55 12.57 23.97
N ASN A 426 22.65 13.53 23.74
CA ASN A 426 22.23 13.96 22.40
C ASN A 426 23.42 14.25 21.47
N ASN A 427 24.25 15.21 21.88
CA ASN A 427 25.69 15.01 22.08
C ASN A 427 26.48 14.03 21.18
N ASN A 428 26.38 12.77 21.57
CA ASN A 428 27.26 11.70 21.12
C ASN A 428 26.66 10.95 19.91
N LEU A 429 25.44 11.28 19.50
CA LEU A 429 24.83 10.80 18.28
C LEU A 429 25.02 11.86 17.19
N VAL A 430 26.00 11.63 16.32
CA VAL A 430 26.43 12.61 15.32
C VAL A 430 26.25 12.02 13.94
N ASN A 431 25.42 12.66 13.13
CA ASN A 431 25.24 12.31 11.72
C ASN A 431 25.83 13.43 10.86
N GLN A 432 26.94 13.14 10.20
CA GLN A 432 27.64 14.10 9.34
C GLN A 432 27.26 13.93 7.85
N ASN A 433 26.20 13.19 7.53
CA ASN A 433 25.90 12.81 6.15
C ASN A 433 24.68 13.57 5.60
N PRO A 434 24.77 14.27 4.45
CA PRO A 434 25.97 14.52 3.64
C PRO A 434 26.95 15.52 4.25
N SER A 435 26.49 16.36 5.18
CA SER A 435 27.34 17.25 5.97
C SER A 435 26.72 17.51 7.33
N LEU A 436 27.51 18.00 8.29
CA LEU A 436 27.00 18.42 9.60
C LEU A 436 25.99 19.58 9.51
N ALA A 437 26.09 20.42 8.47
CA ALA A 437 25.20 21.58 8.28
C ALA A 437 23.87 21.22 7.61
N ASN A 438 23.81 20.07 6.92
CA ASN A 438 22.60 19.58 6.26
C ASN A 438 22.56 18.05 6.34
N PRO A 439 22.28 17.48 7.53
CA PRO A 439 22.29 16.04 7.72
C PRO A 439 20.97 15.41 7.28
N TYR A 440 21.03 14.22 6.70
CA TYR A 440 19.89 13.38 6.36
C TYR A 440 19.68 12.36 7.45
N ALA A 441 18.58 12.51 8.20
CA ALA A 441 18.19 11.59 9.28
C ALA A 441 18.10 10.12 8.80
N GLY A 442 17.76 9.91 7.52
CA GLY A 442 17.71 8.57 6.92
C GLY A 442 19.04 7.82 6.89
N ASN A 443 20.18 8.49 7.08
CA ASN A 443 21.51 7.88 7.10
C ASN A 443 21.93 7.38 8.48
N LEU A 444 21.16 7.68 9.53
CA LEU A 444 21.35 7.14 10.87
C LEU A 444 19.99 6.70 11.43
N GLN A 445 19.73 5.40 11.35
CA GLN A 445 18.45 4.81 11.74
C GLN A 445 18.64 3.84 12.89
N PHE A 446 17.82 3.99 13.93
CA PHE A 446 17.76 3.08 15.07
C PHE A 446 16.47 2.27 15.03
N TYR A 447 16.59 0.96 15.17
CA TYR A 447 15.48 0.02 15.22
C TYR A 447 15.53 -0.74 16.55
N GLY A 448 14.58 -0.45 17.44
CA GLY A 448 14.45 -1.12 18.73
C GLY A 448 13.75 -2.45 18.55
N ILE A 449 14.46 -3.55 18.78
CA ILE A 449 13.87 -4.89 18.77
C ILE A 449 13.02 -5.02 20.02
N SER A 450 11.73 -5.29 19.84
CA SER A 450 10.78 -5.42 20.93
C SER A 450 11.19 -6.56 21.86
N PRO A 451 11.40 -6.30 23.15
CA PRO A 451 11.73 -7.35 24.09
C PRO A 451 10.51 -8.25 24.35
N PRO A 452 10.68 -9.39 25.04
CA PRO A 452 9.55 -10.20 25.49
C PRO A 452 8.50 -9.37 26.23
N ALA A 453 7.23 -9.76 26.08
CA ALA A 453 6.11 -9.02 26.65
C ALA A 453 6.29 -8.76 28.16
N GLY A 454 6.13 -7.50 28.57
CA GLY A 454 6.30 -7.06 29.96
C GLY A 454 7.69 -6.56 30.32
N THR A 455 8.71 -6.78 29.47
CA THR A 455 10.05 -6.22 29.69
C THR A 455 10.09 -4.76 29.21
N PRO A 456 10.52 -3.81 30.04
CA PRO A 456 10.68 -2.42 29.62
C PRO A 456 11.89 -2.27 28.69
N GLN A 457 11.75 -1.38 27.71
CA GLN A 457 12.83 -0.89 26.86
C GLN A 457 12.77 0.63 26.87
N THR A 458 13.93 1.29 26.89
CA THR A 458 14.00 2.75 26.97
C THR A 458 14.98 3.31 25.96
N VAL A 459 14.66 4.49 25.45
CA VAL A 459 15.59 5.34 24.70
C VAL A 459 15.66 6.67 25.42
N THR A 460 16.76 6.88 26.14
CA THR A 460 17.01 8.10 26.89
C THR A 460 18.09 8.90 26.20
N LEU A 461 17.69 10.06 25.69
CA LEU A 461 18.58 11.04 25.13
C LEU A 461 18.80 12.14 26.17
N ASN A 462 19.98 12.11 26.77
CA ASN A 462 20.35 12.96 27.90
C ASN A 462 20.76 14.37 27.42
N PRO A 463 20.58 15.40 28.29
CA PRO A 463 20.98 16.76 27.96
C PRO A 463 22.47 16.86 27.68
N ALA A 464 22.82 17.73 26.75
CA ALA A 464 24.19 18.09 26.42
C ALA A 464 24.23 19.54 25.91
N THR A 465 25.41 20.01 25.50
CA THR A 465 25.52 21.26 24.74
C THR A 465 24.56 21.20 23.55
N PRO A 466 23.77 22.27 23.29
CA PRO A 466 22.82 22.29 22.18
C PRO A 466 23.52 21.93 20.87
N GLN A 467 22.96 20.97 20.15
CA GLN A 467 23.41 20.57 18.84
C GLN A 467 22.25 19.96 18.05
N THR A 468 22.43 19.84 16.74
CA THR A 468 21.50 19.14 15.87
C THR A 468 21.70 17.63 15.99
N LEU A 469 20.63 16.91 16.34
CA LEU A 469 20.55 15.45 16.26
C LEU A 469 19.74 15.07 15.03
N ALA A 470 20.39 14.45 14.05
CA ALA A 470 19.72 13.98 12.83
C ALA A 470 19.71 12.46 12.75
N ALA A 471 18.61 11.85 13.18
CA ALA A 471 18.44 10.40 13.22
C ALA A 471 16.96 10.02 13.19
N THR A 472 16.67 8.77 12.86
CA THR A 472 15.32 8.21 13.05
C THR A 472 15.33 7.08 14.07
N PHE A 473 14.27 7.00 14.88
CA PHE A 473 14.09 5.93 15.86
C PHE A 473 12.77 5.21 15.58
N TYR A 474 12.84 3.92 15.28
CA TYR A 474 11.70 3.02 15.23
C TYR A 474 11.80 2.00 16.37
N ALA A 475 11.20 2.31 17.50
CA ALA A 475 11.24 1.49 18.71
C ALA A 475 9.85 1.40 19.35
N PRO A 476 8.87 0.73 18.70
CA PRO A 476 7.46 0.76 19.09
C PRO A 476 7.16 0.19 20.49
N SER A 477 8.12 -0.49 21.12
CA SER A 477 8.02 -0.99 22.50
C SER A 477 8.75 -0.13 23.54
N ALA A 478 9.55 0.85 23.10
CA ALA A 478 10.39 1.64 23.98
C ALA A 478 9.68 2.91 24.47
N ASP A 479 9.93 3.26 25.73
CA ASP A 479 9.61 4.58 26.27
C ASP A 479 10.77 5.54 25.95
N VAL A 480 10.49 6.54 25.12
CA VAL A 480 11.46 7.54 24.66
C VAL A 480 11.42 8.77 25.55
N HIS A 481 12.59 9.14 26.07
CA HIS A 481 12.80 10.34 26.87
C HIS A 481 13.84 11.21 26.20
N GLU A 482 13.41 12.39 25.74
CA GLU A 482 14.31 13.38 25.18
C GLU A 482 14.44 14.57 26.11
N ASN A 483 15.66 14.78 26.60
CA ASN A 483 15.96 15.77 27.62
C ASN A 483 16.92 16.83 27.08
N GLY A 484 16.73 18.07 27.55
CA GLY A 484 17.56 19.20 27.13
C GLY A 484 17.00 19.90 25.89
N ASN A 485 17.85 20.59 25.15
CA ASN A 485 17.46 21.44 24.02
C ASN A 485 18.27 21.15 22.76
N PRO A 486 18.33 19.89 22.27
CA PRO A 486 18.80 19.65 20.91
C PRO A 486 17.81 20.21 19.89
N ASP A 487 18.31 20.44 18.68
CA ASP A 487 17.46 20.53 17.49
C ASP A 487 17.38 19.13 16.89
N PHE A 488 16.21 18.53 16.80
CA PHE A 488 16.02 17.17 16.29
C PHE A 488 15.62 17.24 14.81
N ILE A 489 16.22 16.42 13.96
CA ILE A 489 15.82 16.25 12.57
C ILE A 489 15.54 14.77 12.36
N GLY A 490 14.30 14.41 12.06
CA GLY A 490 13.91 13.04 11.76
C GLY A 490 12.57 12.65 12.38
N THR A 491 12.44 11.37 12.67
CA THR A 491 11.17 10.79 13.12
C THR A 491 11.39 9.85 14.29
N VAL A 492 10.45 9.86 15.24
CA VAL A 492 10.42 8.92 16.36
C VAL A 492 9.09 8.16 16.39
N VAL A 493 9.18 6.83 16.31
CA VAL A 493 8.06 5.90 16.51
C VAL A 493 8.33 5.10 17.78
N CYS A 494 7.45 5.20 18.76
CA CYS A 494 7.69 4.67 20.11
C CYS A 494 6.41 4.22 20.85
N LYS A 495 6.59 3.60 22.02
CA LYS A 495 5.48 3.26 22.90
C LYS A 495 4.94 4.50 23.62
N SER A 496 5.85 5.26 24.23
CA SER A 496 5.55 6.51 24.93
C SER A 496 6.63 7.53 24.61
N PHE A 497 6.25 8.79 24.44
CA PHE A 497 7.15 9.89 24.18
C PHE A 497 7.08 10.94 25.29
N TYR A 498 8.24 11.29 25.83
CA TYR A 498 8.41 12.32 26.86
C TYR A 498 9.49 13.30 26.44
N SER A 499 9.13 14.57 26.35
CA SER A 499 10.06 15.68 26.14
C SER A 499 9.68 16.86 27.03
N ASN A 500 10.67 17.44 27.70
CA ASN A 500 10.47 18.56 28.62
C ASN A 500 11.28 19.82 28.25
N GLY A 501 11.99 19.78 27.12
CA GLY A 501 12.90 20.83 26.72
C GLY A 501 12.41 21.75 25.60
N ASN A 502 13.18 22.80 25.33
CA ASN A 502 12.97 23.71 24.20
C ASN A 502 13.59 23.10 22.94
N ILE A 503 12.98 22.01 22.47
CA ILE A 503 13.44 21.25 21.31
C ILE A 503 12.81 21.88 20.06
N SER A 504 13.62 22.13 19.03
CA SER A 504 13.08 22.34 17.69
C SER A 504 13.12 21.02 16.93
N TRP A 505 12.05 20.68 16.22
CA TRP A 505 11.89 19.41 15.53
C TRP A 505 11.50 19.63 14.08
#